data_AF-A0A7S3MJQ6-F1
#
_entry.id   AF-A0A7S3MJQ6-F1
#
_cell.length_a   1.000
_cell.length_b   1.000
_cell.length_c   1.000
_cell.angle_alpha   90.00
_cell.angle_beta   90.00
_cell.angle_gamma   90.00
#
_symmetry.space_group_name_H-M   'P 1'
#
loop_
_entity.id
_entity.type
_entity.pdbx_description
1 polymer ?
#
loop_
_entity_poly.entity_id
_entity_poly.type
_entity_poly.pdbx_seq_one_letter_code
_entity_poly.pdbx_strand_id
1 'polypeptide(L)'
;EPRHRGAVAMHVSKQQKEELAKKQMDERMQGIADAKAARDDVIEMQGHVTARSAGLWKVKLSNGLEVMATISGKMRTKSIKVIEGDAVTVELSPFDLTKGRITFR
;
A
#
# COMPACT_ATOMS: atom_id res chain seq x y z
N GLU A 1 -29.03 30.60 53.49
CA GLU A 1 -27.58 30.22 53.51
C GLU A 1 -27.29 29.03 52.61
N PRO A 2 -26.04 28.87 52.10
CA PRO A 2 -25.78 28.49 50.71
C PRO A 2 -25.49 26.99 50.46
N ARG A 3 -25.77 26.56 49.22
CA ARG A 3 -25.64 25.18 48.70
C ARG A 3 -24.18 24.81 48.43
N HIS A 4 -23.70 23.68 48.95
CA HIS A 4 -22.43 23.09 48.54
C HIS A 4 -22.54 22.54 47.10
N ARG A 5 -21.97 23.26 46.12
CA ARG A 5 -21.55 22.70 44.84
C ARG A 5 -20.03 22.77 44.76
N GLY A 6 -19.36 21.82 45.38
CA GLY A 6 -17.94 21.58 45.13
C GLY A 6 -17.79 20.76 43.86
N ALA A 7 -17.57 21.41 42.72
CA ALA A 7 -17.12 20.71 41.51
C ALA A 7 -15.64 20.37 41.70
N VAL A 8 -15.33 19.11 42.01
CA VAL A 8 -13.94 18.64 42.12
C VAL A 8 -13.37 18.59 40.71
N ALA A 9 -12.59 19.61 40.36
CA ALA A 9 -11.83 19.64 39.11
C ALA A 9 -10.75 18.55 39.18
N MET A 10 -10.98 17.46 38.42
CA MET A 10 -9.99 16.40 38.22
C MET A 10 -8.74 17.01 37.58
N HIS A 11 -7.73 17.28 38.39
CA HIS A 11 -6.40 17.60 37.91
C HIS A 11 -5.76 16.31 37.40
N VAL A 12 -6.00 16.00 36.12
CA VAL A 12 -5.24 14.97 35.43
C VAL A 12 -3.83 15.53 35.23
N SER A 13 -2.89 15.01 36.02
CA SER A 13 -1.46 15.33 35.96
C SER A 13 -0.96 15.29 34.52
N LYS A 14 -0.13 16.28 34.11
CA LYS A 14 0.43 16.39 32.75
C LYS A 14 1.00 15.06 32.23
N GLN A 15 1.57 14.25 33.11
CA GLN A 15 2.11 12.93 32.80
C GLN A 15 1.08 11.93 32.25
N GLN A 16 -0.14 11.91 32.79
CA GLN A 16 -1.18 10.96 32.34
C GLN A 16 -1.78 11.34 30.99
N LYS A 17 -1.88 12.65 30.68
CA LYS A 17 -2.32 13.11 29.35
C LYS A 17 -1.31 12.75 28.26
N GLU A 18 -0.03 12.83 28.57
CA GLU A 18 1.05 12.55 27.61
C GLU A 18 1.19 11.05 27.34
N GLU A 19 1.03 10.21 28.37
CA GLU A 19 1.05 8.75 28.23
C GLU A 19 -0.16 8.22 27.44
N LEU A 20 -1.36 8.77 27.70
CA LEU A 20 -2.57 8.43 26.94
C LEU A 20 -2.45 8.84 25.46
N ALA A 21 -1.80 9.98 25.18
CA ALA A 21 -1.54 10.44 23.82
C ALA A 21 -0.52 9.57 23.08
N LYS A 22 0.57 9.15 23.75
CA LYS A 22 1.53 8.18 23.19
C LYS A 22 0.88 6.84 22.88
N LYS A 23 0.04 6.32 23.78
CA LYS A 23 -0.68 5.05 23.60
C LYS A 23 -1.66 5.10 22.42
N GLN A 24 -2.38 6.23 22.26
CA GLN A 24 -3.26 6.45 21.10
C GLN A 24 -2.50 6.57 19.78
N MET A 25 -1.28 7.11 19.79
CA MET A 25 -0.43 7.21 18.59
C MET A 25 0.18 5.86 18.21
N ASP A 26 0.62 5.07 19.19
CA ASP A 26 1.17 3.72 18.98
C ASP A 26 0.11 2.76 18.42
N GLU A 27 -1.11 2.78 18.97
CA GLU A 27 -2.22 1.96 18.48
C GLU A 27 -2.64 2.34 17.05
N ARG A 28 -2.63 3.65 16.72
CA ARG A 28 -2.83 4.12 15.33
C ARG A 28 -1.68 3.73 14.42
N MET A 29 -0.44 3.76 14.91
CA MET A 29 0.74 3.36 14.14
C MET A 29 0.70 1.87 13.81
N GLN A 30 0.27 1.04 14.75
CA GLN A 30 0.13 -0.41 14.57
C GLN A 30 -0.90 -0.74 13.48
N GLY A 31 -2.05 -0.07 13.44
CA GLY A 31 -3.06 -0.29 12.39
C GLY A 31 -2.61 0.10 10.98
N ILE A 32 -1.74 1.12 10.86
CA ILE A 32 -1.16 1.54 9.57
C ILE A 32 -0.03 0.58 9.17
N ALA A 33 0.73 0.07 10.14
CA ALA A 33 1.81 -0.88 9.92
C ALA A 33 1.31 -2.26 9.48
N ASP A 34 0.22 -2.78 10.06
CA ASP A 34 -0.39 -4.05 9.67
C ASP A 34 -0.96 -3.98 8.24
N ALA A 35 -1.64 -2.86 7.92
CA ALA A 35 -2.08 -2.58 6.56
C ALA A 35 -0.92 -2.34 5.58
N LYS A 36 0.28 -2.01 6.05
CA LYS A 36 1.50 -1.90 5.23
C LYS A 36 2.18 -3.26 5.04
N ALA A 37 2.27 -4.08 6.08
CA ALA A 37 2.84 -5.43 6.01
C ALA A 37 2.07 -6.33 5.04
N ALA A 38 0.73 -6.24 5.03
CA ALA A 38 -0.11 -6.94 4.05
C ALA A 38 0.07 -6.44 2.59
N ARG A 39 0.68 -5.26 2.39
CA ARG A 39 0.99 -4.70 1.06
C ARG A 39 2.43 -4.97 0.63
N ASP A 40 3.32 -5.28 1.56
CA ASP A 40 4.75 -5.53 1.32
C ASP A 40 5.04 -6.98 0.90
N ASP A 41 4.09 -7.92 1.05
CA ASP A 41 4.20 -9.29 0.52
C ASP A 41 3.88 -9.32 -0.99
N VAL A 42 4.53 -8.45 -1.77
CA VAL A 42 4.42 -8.44 -3.25
C VAL A 42 5.68 -9.02 -3.84
N ILE A 43 5.50 -9.92 -4.81
CA ILE A 43 6.62 -10.58 -5.48
C ILE A 43 6.98 -9.76 -6.71
N GLU A 44 8.16 -9.16 -6.71
CA GLU A 44 8.68 -8.40 -7.85
C GLU A 44 9.36 -9.32 -8.87
N MET A 45 8.94 -9.23 -10.13
CA MET A 45 9.52 -9.99 -11.22
C MET A 45 9.75 -9.14 -12.46
N GLN A 46 10.83 -9.43 -13.19
CA GLN A 46 11.13 -8.79 -14.46
C GLN A 46 10.53 -9.59 -15.63
N GLY A 47 10.05 -8.87 -16.63
CA GLY A 47 9.48 -9.46 -17.83
C GLY A 47 9.47 -8.51 -19.02
N HIS A 48 8.95 -9.01 -20.14
CA HIS A 48 8.83 -8.26 -21.39
C HIS A 48 7.37 -8.22 -21.83
N VAL A 49 6.92 -7.05 -22.28
CA VAL A 49 5.55 -6.86 -22.74
C VAL A 49 5.38 -7.55 -24.10
N THR A 50 4.44 -8.48 -24.19
CA THR A 50 4.17 -9.22 -25.44
C THR A 50 3.03 -8.60 -26.23
N ALA A 51 1.97 -8.17 -25.54
CA ALA A 51 0.80 -7.59 -26.19
C ALA A 51 -0.01 -6.73 -25.22
N ARG A 52 -0.93 -5.92 -25.75
CA ARG A 52 -1.87 -5.11 -24.98
C ARG A 52 -3.31 -5.43 -25.41
N SER A 53 -4.20 -5.66 -24.44
CA SER A 53 -5.62 -5.92 -24.70
C SER A 53 -6.49 -5.15 -23.70
N ALA A 54 -7.33 -4.24 -24.18
CA ALA A 54 -8.33 -3.52 -23.39
C ALA A 54 -7.82 -2.84 -22.09
N GLY A 55 -6.58 -2.35 -22.07
CA GLY A 55 -5.99 -1.72 -20.88
C GLY A 55 -5.37 -2.71 -19.88
N LEU A 56 -5.28 -3.99 -20.25
CA LEU A 56 -4.43 -4.99 -19.65
C LEU A 56 -3.22 -5.22 -20.56
N TRP A 57 -2.06 -5.47 -19.96
CA TRP A 57 -0.82 -5.80 -20.66
C TRP A 57 -0.49 -7.25 -20.39
N LYS A 58 -0.20 -7.99 -21.46
CA LYS A 58 0.39 -9.33 -21.36
C LYS A 58 1.90 -9.16 -21.21
N VAL A 59 2.43 -9.65 -20.09
CA VAL A 59 3.86 -9.63 -19.80
C VAL A 59 4.35 -11.07 -19.72
N LYS A 60 5.36 -11.38 -20.51
CA LYS A 60 6.10 -12.63 -20.40
C LYS A 60 7.21 -12.45 -19.38
N LEU A 61 7.08 -13.11 -18.25
CA LEU A 61 8.06 -13.10 -17.17
C LEU A 61 9.30 -13.89 -17.56
N SER A 62 10.41 -13.64 -16.87
CA SER A 62 11.67 -14.37 -17.07
C SER A 62 11.57 -15.88 -16.84
N ASN A 63 10.62 -16.32 -16.02
CA ASN A 63 10.29 -17.73 -15.78
C ASN A 63 9.51 -18.40 -16.92
N GLY A 64 9.15 -17.66 -17.98
CA GLY A 64 8.40 -18.15 -19.14
C GLY A 64 6.88 -18.11 -19.00
N LEU A 65 6.35 -17.71 -17.84
CA LEU A 65 4.91 -17.53 -17.63
C LEU A 65 4.42 -16.22 -18.23
N GLU A 66 3.18 -16.23 -18.73
CA GLU A 66 2.49 -15.04 -19.20
C GLU A 66 1.50 -14.57 -18.13
N VAL A 67 1.61 -13.30 -17.74
CA VAL A 67 0.74 -12.68 -16.75
C VAL A 67 -0.01 -11.49 -17.34
N MET A 68 -1.21 -11.23 -16.80
CA MET A 68 -1.99 -10.06 -17.14
C MET A 68 -1.76 -8.98 -16.10
N ALA A 69 -1.10 -7.90 -16.50
CA ALA A 69 -0.77 -6.80 -15.61
C ALA A 69 -1.50 -5.51 -15.97
N THR A 70 -1.82 -4.70 -14.96
CA THR A 70 -2.32 -3.33 -15.13
C THR A 70 -1.23 -2.34 -14.73
N ILE A 71 -1.14 -1.19 -15.41
CA ILE A 71 -0.24 -0.12 -15.01
C ILE A 71 -0.60 0.44 -13.63
N SER A 72 0.42 0.74 -12.82
CA SER A 72 0.21 1.44 -11.57
C SER A 72 -0.36 2.84 -11.80
N GLY A 73 -1.10 3.37 -10.82
CA GLY A 73 -1.60 4.74 -10.86
C GLY A 73 -0.48 5.78 -11.03
N LYS A 74 0.69 5.53 -10.41
CA LYS A 74 1.87 6.40 -10.54
C LYS A 74 2.32 6.52 -12.01
N MET A 75 2.31 5.42 -12.76
CA MET A 75 2.65 5.45 -14.19
C MET A 75 1.62 6.22 -15.02
N ARG A 76 0.32 6.10 -14.70
CA ARG A 76 -0.74 6.89 -15.35
C ARG A 76 -0.53 8.38 -15.14
N THR A 77 -0.26 8.81 -13.91
CA THR A 77 0.02 10.22 -13.60
C THR A 77 1.26 10.72 -14.34
N LYS A 78 2.31 9.89 -14.43
CA LYS A 78 3.55 10.24 -15.15
C LYS A 78 3.44 10.11 -16.68
N SER A 79 2.26 9.78 -17.21
CA SER A 79 1.99 9.60 -18.64
C SER A 79 2.97 8.63 -19.33
N ILE A 80 3.47 7.63 -18.60
CA ILE A 80 4.37 6.62 -19.15
C ILE A 80 3.55 5.68 -20.03
N LYS A 81 3.85 5.67 -21.33
CA LYS A 81 3.28 4.72 -22.28
C LYS A 81 4.07 3.43 -22.22
N VAL A 82 3.40 2.29 -22.31
CA VAL A 82 4.02 0.97 -22.39
C VAL A 82 3.74 0.40 -23.78
N ILE A 83 4.78 -0.05 -24.46
CA ILE A 83 4.75 -0.57 -25.83
C ILE A 83 5.12 -2.07 -25.79
N GLU A 84 4.74 -2.81 -26.82
CA GLU A 84 5.21 -4.19 -27.00
C GLU A 84 6.74 -4.27 -27.18
N GLY A 85 7.36 -5.34 -26.66
CA GLY A 85 8.81 -5.54 -26.64
C GLY A 85 9.54 -4.83 -25.50
N ASP A 86 8.84 -4.05 -24.69
CA ASP A 86 9.45 -3.28 -23.62
C ASP A 86 9.74 -4.12 -22.36
N ALA A 87 10.88 -3.84 -21.70
CA ALA A 87 11.26 -4.48 -20.45
C ALA A 87 10.58 -3.76 -19.28
N VAL A 88 9.83 -4.52 -18.47
CA VAL A 88 9.02 -3.97 -17.37
C VAL A 88 9.22 -4.77 -16.10
N THR A 89 9.08 -4.09 -14.96
CA THR A 89 9.00 -4.74 -13.64
C THR A 89 7.53 -4.87 -13.24
N VAL A 90 7.15 -6.09 -12.88
CA VAL A 90 5.78 -6.46 -12.47
C VAL A 90 5.79 -6.91 -11.02
N GLU A 91 4.95 -6.29 -10.20
CA GLU A 91 4.61 -6.76 -8.86
C GLU A 91 3.44 -7.75 -8.96
N LEU A 92 3.64 -8.97 -8.50
CA LEU A 92 2.63 -10.02 -8.43
C LEU A 92 2.05 -10.08 -7.02
N SER A 93 0.76 -10.40 -6.93
CA SER A 93 0.17 -10.74 -5.63
C SER A 93 0.62 -12.14 -5.20
N PRO A 94 0.88 -12.34 -3.91
CA PRO A 94 1.37 -13.63 -3.39
C PRO A 94 0.28 -14.71 -3.44
N PHE A 95 -0.99 -14.28 -3.54
CA PHE A 95 -2.16 -15.14 -3.65
C PHE A 95 -2.50 -15.54 -5.09
N ASP A 96 -2.08 -14.75 -6.09
CA ASP A 96 -2.38 -15.00 -7.49
C ASP A 96 -1.23 -14.51 -8.39
N LEU A 97 -0.50 -15.47 -8.97
CA LEU A 97 0.66 -15.21 -9.82
C LEU A 97 0.27 -14.90 -11.28
N THR A 98 -1.01 -14.93 -11.64
CA THR A 98 -1.49 -14.65 -13.02
C THR A 98 -1.77 -13.18 -13.24
N LYS A 99 -2.01 -12.43 -12.16
CA LYS A 99 -2.31 -11.00 -12.17
C LYS A 99 -1.19 -10.20 -11.54
N GLY A 100 -0.84 -9.10 -12.20
CA GLY A 100 0.25 -8.25 -11.74
C GLY A 100 -0.02 -6.75 -11.88
N ARG A 101 0.90 -5.97 -11.33
CA ARG A 101 0.93 -4.51 -11.45
C ARG A 101 2.28 -4.08 -12.02
N ILE A 102 2.25 -3.28 -13.09
CA ILE A 102 3.48 -2.72 -13.66
C ILE A 102 3.87 -1.48 -12.87
N THR A 103 5.06 -1.49 -12.29
CA THR A 103 5.61 -0.38 -11.51
C THR A 103 6.64 0.44 -12.27
N PHE A 104 7.49 -0.21 -13.05
CA PHE A 104 8.66 0.41 -13.67
C PHE A 104 8.82 0.03 -15.14
N ARG A 105 9.31 1.01 -15.90
CA ARG A 105 9.80 0.97 -17.28
C ARG A 105 10.97 1.95 -17.37
#